data_AF-A0AA96S6P1-F1
#
_entry.id   AF-A0AA96S6P1-F1
#
_cell.length_a   1.000
_cell.length_b   1.000
_cell.length_c   1.000
_cell.angle_alpha   90.00
_cell.angle_beta   90.00
_cell.angle_gamma   90.00
#
_symmetry.space_group_name_H-M   'P 1'
#
loop_
_entity.id
_entity.type
_entity.pdbx_description
1 polymer ?
#
loop_
_entity_poly.entity_id
_entity_poly.type
_entity_poly.pdbx_seq_one_letter_code
_entity_poly.pdbx_strand_id
1 'polypeptide(L)'
;MTPKEETFEEFLKNSFANDVYFRELRLSQEEADYVSKKYPTASLKKCSAESPDGKCWYEVNLLPSTLNEPETLESENQRLKEELKALKLESENQRLKEELEALKLVSENERLKEELEALRKSLSPIK
;
A
#
# COMPACT_ATOMS: atom_id res chain seq x y z
N MET A 1 5.80 18.60 46.67
CA MET A 1 6.23 17.23 46.29
C MET A 1 5.01 16.46 45.84
N THR A 2 4.85 16.28 44.53
CA THR A 2 3.87 15.37 43.91
C THR A 2 4.67 14.29 43.18
N PRO A 3 5.15 13.24 43.88
CA PRO A 3 6.20 12.35 43.37
C PRO A 3 5.69 11.25 42.41
N LYS A 4 4.43 11.29 41.95
CA LYS A 4 3.80 10.17 41.22
C LYS A 4 3.86 10.28 39.70
N GLU A 5 3.79 11.49 39.13
CA GLU A 5 3.70 11.65 37.67
C GLU A 5 5.08 11.73 37.01
N GLU A 6 6.01 12.51 37.59
CA GLU A 6 7.38 12.63 37.07
C GLU A 6 8.13 11.29 37.09
N THR A 7 7.89 10.48 38.12
CA THR A 7 8.52 9.15 38.26
C THR A 7 7.98 8.15 37.24
N PHE A 8 6.68 8.18 36.93
CA PHE A 8 6.09 7.30 35.92
C PHE A 8 6.49 7.71 34.50
N GLU A 9 6.57 9.01 34.23
CA GLU A 9 7.02 9.49 32.92
C GLU A 9 8.49 9.11 32.64
N GLU A 10 9.36 9.24 33.63
CA GLU A 10 10.75 8.83 33.51
C GLU A 10 10.88 7.30 33.34
N PHE A 11 10.05 6.53 34.04
CA PHE A 11 9.93 5.09 33.82
C PHE A 11 9.54 4.75 32.37
N LEU A 12 8.55 5.44 31.79
CA LEU A 12 8.15 5.22 30.39
C LEU A 12 9.28 5.58 29.42
N LYS A 13 9.94 6.74 29.60
CA LYS A 13 11.08 7.16 28.77
C LYS A 13 12.19 6.12 28.77
N ASN A 14 12.52 5.59 29.94
CA ASN A 14 13.55 4.56 30.08
C ASN A 14 13.10 3.20 29.51
N SER A 15 11.82 2.86 29.64
CA SER A 15 11.25 1.60 29.15
C SER A 15 11.28 1.48 27.63
N PHE A 16 11.08 2.60 26.93
CA PHE A 16 11.06 2.71 25.47
C PHE A 16 12.28 3.47 24.91
N ALA A 17 13.38 3.53 25.65
CA ALA A 17 14.64 4.08 25.15
C ALA A 17 15.28 3.16 24.09
N ASN A 18 16.23 3.69 23.32
CA ASN A 18 17.03 2.94 22.34
C ASN A 18 16.19 2.25 21.25
N ASP A 19 15.23 2.96 20.67
CA ASP A 19 14.37 2.45 19.58
C ASP A 19 13.57 1.19 19.95
N VAL A 20 13.32 0.97 21.24
CA VAL A 20 12.39 -0.06 21.71
C VAL A 20 10.99 0.52 21.71
N TYR A 21 10.10 -0.04 20.89
CA TYR A 21 8.70 0.41 20.80
C TYR A 21 7.71 -0.58 21.42
N PHE A 22 8.13 -1.82 21.70
CA PHE A 22 7.28 -2.86 22.29
C PHE A 22 7.80 -3.29 23.66
N ARG A 23 6.93 -3.29 24.67
CA ARG A 23 7.23 -3.71 26.05
C ARG A 23 6.00 -4.32 26.71
N GLU A 24 6.23 -5.32 27.55
CA GLU A 24 5.25 -5.71 28.57
C GLU A 24 5.48 -4.87 29.83
N LEU A 25 4.45 -4.14 30.25
CA LEU A 25 4.51 -3.26 31.43
C LEU A 25 3.44 -3.66 32.44
N ARG A 26 3.81 -3.63 33.73
CA ARG A 26 2.87 -3.85 34.83
C ARG A 26 2.29 -2.52 35.27
N LEU A 27 1.07 -2.23 34.82
CA LEU A 27 0.42 -0.93 34.97
C LEU A 27 -0.84 -1.05 35.82
N SER A 28 -1.16 0.00 36.57
CA SER A 28 -2.51 0.24 37.07
C SER A 28 -3.43 0.73 35.93
N GLN A 29 -4.73 0.77 36.16
CA GLN A 29 -5.66 1.34 35.18
C GLN A 29 -5.36 2.83 34.89
N GLU A 30 -5.04 3.62 35.92
CA GLU A 30 -4.67 5.03 35.76
C GLU A 30 -3.39 5.21 34.92
N GLU A 31 -2.39 4.35 35.14
CA GLU A 31 -1.14 4.33 34.37
C GLU A 31 -1.39 3.92 32.90
N ALA A 32 -2.25 2.93 32.67
CA ALA A 32 -2.67 2.51 31.33
C ALA A 32 -3.41 3.64 30.60
N ASP A 33 -4.36 4.31 31.26
CA ASP A 33 -5.10 5.45 30.71
C ASP A 33 -4.15 6.62 30.36
N TYR A 34 -3.16 6.88 31.19
CA TYR A 34 -2.11 7.86 30.92
C TYR A 34 -1.31 7.50 29.66
N VAL A 35 -0.89 6.24 29.51
CA VAL A 35 -0.17 5.77 28.31
C VAL A 35 -1.02 5.96 27.06
N SER A 36 -2.28 5.56 27.07
CA SER A 36 -3.20 5.75 25.93
C SER A 36 -3.42 7.23 25.59
N LYS A 37 -3.48 8.12 26.59
CA LYS A 37 -3.60 9.57 26.37
C LYS A 37 -2.32 10.17 25.79
N LYS A 38 -1.15 9.72 26.24
CA LYS A 38 0.16 10.24 25.82
C LYS A 38 0.58 9.73 24.45
N TYR A 39 0.24 8.49 24.13
CA TYR A 39 0.54 7.84 22.86
C TYR A 39 -0.76 7.37 22.21
N PRO A 40 -1.54 8.27 21.58
CA PRO A 40 -2.86 7.93 21.03
C PRO A 40 -2.85 6.87 19.93
N THR A 41 -1.70 6.71 19.26
CA THR A 41 -1.51 5.72 18.19
C THR A 41 -1.00 4.37 18.70
N ALA A 42 -0.67 4.27 19.99
CA ALA A 42 -0.12 3.06 20.58
C ALA A 42 -1.17 1.96 20.69
N SER A 43 -0.74 0.72 20.52
CA SER A 43 -1.50 -0.46 20.94
C SER A 43 -1.32 -0.68 22.43
N LEU A 44 -2.41 -0.88 23.16
CA LEU A 44 -2.38 -1.26 24.57
C LEU A 44 -3.33 -2.42 24.81
N LYS A 45 -2.79 -3.60 25.14
CA LYS A 45 -3.58 -4.82 25.33
C LYS A 45 -3.30 -5.43 26.70
N LYS A 46 -4.34 -5.52 27.53
CA LYS A 46 -4.27 -6.22 28.83
C LYS A 46 -4.09 -7.72 28.59
N CYS A 47 -3.03 -8.31 29.15
CA CYS A 47 -2.69 -9.73 28.97
C CYS A 47 -2.70 -10.55 30.27
N SER A 48 -2.99 -9.92 31.43
CA SER A 48 -3.18 -10.65 32.70
C SER A 48 -4.43 -10.21 33.47
N ALA A 49 -4.84 -11.07 34.40
CA ALA A 49 -5.76 -10.70 35.47
C ALA A 49 -5.13 -9.61 36.37
N GLU A 50 -5.97 -8.86 37.05
CA GLU A 50 -5.55 -7.88 38.03
C GLU A 50 -4.97 -8.58 39.26
N SER A 51 -3.80 -8.10 39.69
CA SER A 51 -3.15 -8.54 40.91
C SER A 51 -3.72 -7.80 42.13
N PRO A 52 -3.52 -8.30 43.36
CA PRO A 52 -4.03 -7.65 44.58
C PRO A 52 -3.56 -6.20 44.82
N ASP A 53 -2.50 -5.77 44.14
CA ASP A 53 -1.97 -4.40 44.15
C ASP A 53 -2.70 -3.46 43.15
N GLY A 54 -3.75 -3.94 42.48
CA GLY A 54 -4.51 -3.18 41.48
C GLY A 54 -3.77 -3.01 40.14
N LYS A 55 -2.70 -3.78 39.90
CA LYS A 55 -1.93 -3.74 38.64
C LYS A 55 -2.13 -5.00 37.81
N CYS A 56 -1.98 -4.87 36.50
CA CYS A 56 -1.95 -6.00 35.56
C CYS A 56 -0.91 -5.79 34.48
N TRP A 57 -0.56 -6.86 33.78
CA TRP A 57 0.35 -6.80 32.64
C TRP A 57 -0.39 -6.33 31.39
N TYR A 58 0.25 -5.39 30.70
CA TYR A 58 -0.16 -4.89 29.40
C TYR A 58 0.97 -5.09 28.39
N GLU A 59 0.62 -5.59 27.21
CA GLU A 59 1.43 -5.47 26.01
C GLU A 59 1.26 -4.05 25.48
N VAL A 60 2.35 -3.29 25.41
CA VAL A 60 2.37 -1.90 24.95
C VAL A 60 3.22 -1.81 23.70
N ASN A 61 2.64 -1.33 22.59
CA ASN A 61 3.35 -1.04 21.35
C ASN A 61 3.16 0.43 20.98
N LEU A 62 4.22 1.24 20.99
CA LEU A 62 4.16 2.66 20.65
C LEU A 62 4.10 2.93 19.15
N LEU A 63 4.36 1.93 18.31
CA LEU A 63 4.18 2.08 16.87
C LEU A 63 2.69 2.14 16.53
N PRO A 64 2.32 2.89 15.47
CA PRO A 64 0.95 2.92 15.00
C PRO A 64 0.46 1.49 14.77
N SER A 65 -0.63 1.12 15.44
CA SER A 65 -1.35 -0.09 15.08
C SER A 65 -2.01 0.14 13.72
N THR A 66 -1.32 -0.19 12.63
CA THR A 66 -1.91 -0.22 11.28
C THR A 66 -3.06 -1.24 11.16
N LEU A 67 -3.38 -1.95 12.24
CA LEU A 67 -4.41 -2.98 12.34
C LEU A 67 -5.79 -2.44 12.75
N ASN A 68 -5.93 -1.15 13.07
CA ASN A 68 -7.21 -0.57 13.49
C ASN A 68 -8.00 0.13 12.37
N GLU A 69 -7.58 0.01 11.11
CA GLU A 69 -8.44 0.33 9.96
C GLU A 69 -8.69 -0.91 9.09
N PRO A 70 -9.55 -1.85 9.53
CA PRO A 70 -10.01 -2.95 8.67
C PRO A 70 -10.84 -2.45 7.47
N GLU A 71 -11.39 -1.23 7.52
CA GLU A 71 -12.21 -0.67 6.43
C GLU A 71 -11.40 -0.21 5.20
N THR A 72 -10.07 -0.08 5.30
CA THR A 72 -9.26 0.48 4.21
C THR A 72 -8.51 -0.56 3.39
N LEU A 73 -8.04 -1.67 3.97
CA LEU A 73 -7.19 -2.64 3.26
C LEU A 73 -7.94 -3.50 2.23
N GLU A 74 -9.12 -4.02 2.54
CA GLU A 74 -9.89 -4.82 1.57
C GLU A 74 -10.46 -3.96 0.45
N SER A 75 -10.97 -2.77 0.81
CA SER A 75 -11.44 -1.75 -0.14
C SER A 75 -10.29 -1.30 -1.07
N GLU A 76 -9.10 -1.07 -0.53
CA GLU A 76 -7.92 -0.69 -1.31
C GLU A 76 -7.43 -1.85 -2.19
N ASN A 77 -7.41 -3.08 -1.69
CA ASN A 77 -7.09 -4.25 -2.51
C ASN A 77 -8.09 -4.44 -3.66
N GLN A 78 -9.38 -4.20 -3.43
CA GLN A 78 -10.40 -4.28 -4.45
C GLN A 78 -10.21 -3.18 -5.50
N ARG A 79 -9.95 -1.94 -5.06
CA ARG A 79 -9.64 -0.81 -5.95
C ARG A 79 -8.40 -1.09 -6.80
N LEU A 80 -7.32 -1.58 -6.19
CA LEU A 80 -6.08 -1.94 -6.90
C LEU A 80 -6.30 -3.07 -7.91
N LYS A 81 -7.13 -4.06 -7.60
CA LYS A 81 -7.49 -5.12 -8.56
C LYS A 81 -8.22 -4.57 -9.77
N GLU A 82 -9.13 -3.63 -9.57
CA GLU A 82 -9.87 -2.98 -10.65
C GLU A 82 -8.96 -2.11 -11.52
N GLU A 83 -8.07 -1.34 -10.90
CA GLU A 83 -7.08 -0.52 -11.59
C GLU A 83 -6.12 -1.37 -12.43
N LEU A 84 -5.62 -2.49 -11.89
CA LEU A 84 -4.80 -3.45 -12.63
C LEU A 84 -5.53 -4.06 -13.83
N LYS A 85 -6.84 -4.32 -13.69
CA LYS A 85 -7.64 -4.85 -14.80
C LYS A 85 -7.81 -3.80 -15.90
N ALA A 86 -8.08 -2.55 -15.54
CA ALA A 86 -8.20 -1.44 -16.48
C ALA A 86 -6.89 -1.21 -17.25
N LEU A 87 -5.76 -1.16 -16.55
CA LEU A 87 -4.44 -0.98 -17.17
C LEU A 87 -4.07 -2.10 -18.14
N LYS A 88 -4.38 -3.36 -17.80
CA LYS A 88 -4.17 -4.49 -18.72
C LYS A 88 -4.99 -4.36 -19.99
N LEU A 89 -6.27 -3.99 -19.85
CA LEU A 89 -7.16 -3.80 -20.98
C LEU A 89 -6.70 -2.63 -21.87
N GLU A 90 -6.25 -1.53 -21.27
CA GLU A 90 -5.73 -0.38 -21.99
C GLU A 90 -4.45 -0.72 -22.76
N SER A 91 -3.52 -1.44 -22.14
CA SER A 91 -2.30 -1.91 -22.80
C SER A 91 -2.60 -2.84 -23.98
N GLU A 92 -3.57 -3.74 -23.84
CA GLU A 92 -3.96 -4.65 -24.92
C GLU A 92 -4.64 -3.91 -26.08
N ASN A 93 -5.55 -2.98 -25.77
CA ASN A 93 -6.17 -2.12 -26.78
C ASN A 93 -5.16 -1.27 -27.52
N GLN A 94 -4.16 -0.74 -26.82
CA GLN A 94 -3.08 0.03 -27.45
C GLN A 94 -2.27 -0.84 -28.42
N ARG A 95 -1.93 -2.08 -28.01
CA ARG A 95 -1.21 -3.02 -28.88
C ARG A 95 -2.02 -3.39 -30.12
N LEU A 96 -3.31 -3.67 -29.97
CA LEU A 96 -4.21 -3.97 -31.08
C LEU A 96 -4.35 -2.79 -32.04
N LYS A 97 -4.36 -1.56 -31.51
CA LYS A 97 -4.42 -0.35 -32.34
C LYS A 97 -3.17 -0.18 -33.19
N GLU A 98 -1.99 -0.39 -32.61
CA GLU A 98 -0.71 -0.35 -33.33
C GLU A 98 -0.61 -1.46 -34.39
N GLU A 99 -1.06 -2.67 -34.06
CA GLU A 99 -1.10 -3.80 -35.00
C GLU A 99 -2.05 -3.52 -36.18
N LEU A 100 -3.23 -2.94 -35.90
CA LEU A 100 -4.17 -2.54 -36.93
C LEU A 100 -3.61 -1.45 -37.85
N GLU A 101 -2.85 -0.51 -37.32
CA GLU A 101 -2.20 0.54 -38.10
C GLU A 101 -1.08 -0.03 -39.00
N ALA A 102 -0.27 -0.93 -38.47
CA ALA A 102 0.75 -1.63 -39.24
C ALA A 102 0.14 -2.44 -40.40
N LEU A 103 -0.96 -3.15 -40.16
CA LEU A 103 -1.65 -3.93 -41.20
C LEU A 103 -2.19 -3.04 -42.33
N LYS A 104 -2.72 -1.85 -42.02
CA LYS A 104 -3.17 -0.88 -43.04
C LYS A 104 -2.02 -0.43 -43.93
N LEU A 105 -0.87 -0.11 -43.32
CA LEU A 105 0.32 0.30 -44.07
C LEU A 105 0.85 -0.84 -44.96
N VAL A 106 0.81 -2.08 -44.50
CA VAL A 106 1.23 -3.23 -45.31
C VAL A 106 0.33 -3.39 -46.53
N SER A 107 -0.99 -3.37 -46.34
CA SER A 107 -1.97 -3.49 -47.43
C SER A 107 -1.84 -2.35 -48.46
N GLU A 108 -1.62 -1.12 -48.01
CA GLU A 108 -1.43 0.02 -48.90
C GLU A 108 -0.12 -0.09 -49.71
N ASN A 109 0.97 -0.54 -49.09
CA ASN A 109 2.23 -0.80 -49.79
C ASN A 109 2.11 -1.90 -50.84
N GLU A 110 1.36 -2.96 -50.56
CA GLU A 110 1.08 -4.02 -51.53
C GLU A 110 0.31 -3.47 -52.74
N ARG A 111 -0.74 -2.68 -52.50
CA ARG A 111 -1.51 -2.03 -53.57
C ARG A 111 -0.64 -1.11 -54.43
N LEU A 112 0.23 -0.30 -53.81
CA LEU A 112 1.14 0.58 -54.54
C LEU A 112 2.18 -0.19 -55.36
N LYS A 113 2.66 -1.34 -54.85
CA LYS A 113 3.57 -2.21 -55.62
C LYS A 113 2.89 -2.78 -56.86
N GLU A 114 1.65 -3.24 -56.74
CA GLU A 114 0.87 -3.74 -57.88
C GLU A 114 0.62 -2.64 -58.93
N GLU A 115 0.29 -1.42 -58.49
CA GLU A 115 0.11 -0.27 -59.38
C GLU A 115 1.40 0.11 -60.11
N LEU A 116 2.53 0.13 -59.40
CA LEU A 116 3.85 0.36 -60.00
C LEU A 116 4.22 -0.73 -61.02
N GLU A 117 3.92 -2.00 -60.73
CA GLU A 117 4.17 -3.10 -61.66
C GLU A 117 3.31 -2.98 -62.93
N ALA A 118 2.03 -2.64 -62.78
CA ALA A 118 1.11 -2.40 -63.90
C ALA A 118 1.61 -1.25 -64.78
N LEU A 119 2.02 -0.12 -64.17
CA LEU A 119 2.61 1.02 -64.88
C LEU A 119 3.89 0.62 -65.61
N ARG A 120 4.80 -0.09 -64.95
CA ARG A 120 6.05 -0.58 -65.57
C ARG A 120 5.77 -1.46 -66.78
N LYS A 121 4.79 -2.36 -66.70
CA LYS A 121 4.38 -3.23 -67.81
C LYS A 121 3.77 -2.44 -68.97
N SER A 122 3.04 -1.37 -68.69
CA SER A 122 2.50 -0.47 -69.72
C SER A 122 3.57 0.41 -70.40
N LEU A 123 4.65 0.73 -69.69
CA LEU A 123 5.81 1.50 -70.17
C LEU A 123 6.87 0.64 -70.90
N SER A 124 6.64 -0.68 -71.02
CA SER A 124 7.51 -1.56 -71.82
C SER A 124 7.60 -1.02 -73.24
N PRO A 125 8.80 -0.78 -73.79
CA PRO A 125 8.94 -0.09 -75.07
C PRO A 125 8.34 -0.91 -76.21
N ILE A 126 7.53 -0.24 -77.05
CA ILE A 126 7.17 -0.71 -78.39
C ILE A 126 8.50 -0.85 -79.16
N LYS A 127 8.88 -2.10 -79.46
CA LYS A 127 10.01 -2.41 -80.36
C LYS A 127 9.67 -2.07 -81.81
#